data_AF-A0A1Y1QG69-F1
#
_entry.id   AF-A0A1Y1QG69-F1
#
_cell.length_a   1.000
_cell.length_b   1.000
_cell.length_c   1.000
_cell.angle_alpha   90.00
_cell.angle_beta   90.00
_cell.angle_gamma   90.00
#
_symmetry.space_group_name_H-M   'P 1'
#
loop_
_entity.id
_entity.type
_entity.pdbx_description
1 polymer ?
#
loop_
_entity_poly.entity_id
_entity_poly.type
_entity_poly.pdbx_seq_one_letter_code
_entity_poly.pdbx_strand_id
1 'polypeptide(L)'
;MKYQKTVTVYETVPIENITGQGEKYEIAARVISEYVTYLREQLKEDANGLSWDEVLMSVESDVIDEMADQVEEAVYAEIGEKIGIGNASFFIHKLLIEGDLKPFCKAGLLVWISFQSRNSLQLFCEDVENLCYDVLDVVRGEKPDRFEVKNMADGLLAVVTNMGLQLKNRSREVARSAAIARYKEDPKQAAAAKVKECWSELTLGQKKRGYKADFARKMLGKFPELTSQKVIEDWCRTWEKQCMST
;
A
#
# COMPACT_ATOMS: atom_id res chain seq x y z
N MET A 1 -5.92 -11.96 -20.95
CA MET A 1 -5.25 -11.77 -22.25
C MET A 1 -4.02 -10.92 -21.98
N LYS A 2 -2.79 -11.46 -22.13
CA LYS A 2 -1.56 -10.70 -21.82
C LYS A 2 -1.21 -9.83 -23.03
N TYR A 3 -1.40 -8.53 -22.92
CA TYR A 3 -0.98 -7.58 -23.95
C TYR A 3 0.44 -7.11 -23.66
N GLN A 4 1.40 -7.55 -24.48
CA GLN A 4 2.73 -6.97 -24.56
C GLN A 4 2.78 -6.10 -25.82
N LYS A 5 2.49 -4.80 -25.68
CA LYS A 5 2.82 -3.82 -26.72
C LYS A 5 4.19 -3.25 -26.36
N THR A 6 5.20 -3.63 -27.14
CA THR A 6 6.56 -3.11 -27.00
C THR A 6 6.53 -1.64 -27.39
N VAL A 7 6.77 -0.74 -26.43
CA VAL A 7 7.01 0.68 -26.71
C VAL A 7 8.29 0.74 -27.53
N THR A 8 8.20 1.08 -28.81
CA THR A 8 9.38 1.34 -29.65
C THR A 8 10.03 2.63 -29.19
N VAL A 9 11.12 2.49 -28.43
CA VAL A 9 11.98 3.57 -27.96
C VAL A 9 12.92 4.00 -29.11
N TYR A 10 12.94 5.29 -29.43
CA TYR A 10 13.89 5.89 -30.39
C TYR A 10 15.34 5.80 -29.87
N GLU A 11 16.30 5.95 -30.79
CA GLU A 11 17.75 5.85 -30.56
C GLU A 11 18.19 6.41 -29.20
N THR A 12 18.71 5.50 -28.37
CA THR A 12 19.17 5.75 -27.02
C THR A 12 20.42 6.63 -27.06
N VAL A 13 20.35 7.80 -26.43
CA VAL A 13 21.57 8.50 -26.00
C VAL A 13 22.19 7.61 -24.91
N PRO A 14 23.44 7.12 -25.07
CA PRO A 14 24.09 6.32 -24.03
C PRO A 14 24.14 7.12 -22.73
N ILE A 15 23.73 6.51 -21.61
CA ILE A 15 23.64 7.15 -20.29
C ILE A 15 24.97 7.77 -19.87
N GLU A 16 26.06 7.16 -20.31
CA GLU A 16 27.45 7.58 -20.10
C GLU A 16 27.79 8.93 -20.75
N ASN A 17 26.95 9.43 -21.67
CA ASN A 17 27.10 10.73 -22.30
C ASN A 17 26.24 11.84 -21.65
N ILE A 18 25.38 11.51 -20.68
CA ILE A 18 24.51 12.47 -19.99
C ILE A 18 25.25 13.04 -18.77
N THR A 19 25.98 14.13 -19.00
CA THR A 19 26.86 14.73 -17.98
C THR A 19 26.14 15.78 -17.11
N GLY A 20 24.99 16.31 -17.55
CA GLY A 20 24.24 17.34 -16.84
C GLY A 20 23.10 16.81 -15.96
N GLN A 21 22.96 17.34 -14.74
CA GLN A 21 21.76 17.08 -13.90
C GLN A 21 20.48 17.54 -14.60
N GLY A 22 20.51 18.65 -15.35
CA GLY A 22 19.37 19.17 -16.11
C GLY A 22 18.84 18.19 -17.17
N GLU A 23 19.74 17.58 -17.95
CA GLU A 23 19.37 16.60 -18.99
C GLU A 23 18.71 15.34 -18.39
N LYS A 24 19.15 14.90 -17.22
CA LYS A 24 18.52 13.79 -16.48
C LYS A 24 17.08 14.12 -16.07
N TYR A 25 16.82 15.37 -15.69
CA TYR A 25 15.48 15.84 -15.33
C TYR A 25 14.55 15.93 -16.53
N GLU A 26 15.04 16.43 -17.65
CA GLU A 26 14.28 16.53 -18.89
C GLU A 26 13.89 15.14 -19.42
N ILE A 27 14.80 14.17 -19.34
CA ILE A 27 14.53 12.77 -19.71
C ILE A 27 13.47 12.15 -18.80
N ALA A 28 13.57 12.33 -17.48
CA ALA A 28 12.58 11.78 -16.53
C ALA A 28 11.18 12.40 -16.75
N ALA A 29 11.11 13.71 -16.94
CA ALA A 29 9.85 14.42 -17.22
C ALA A 29 9.23 13.95 -18.54
N ARG A 30 10.05 13.71 -19.58
CA ARG A 30 9.58 13.19 -20.86
C ARG A 30 9.01 11.78 -20.74
N VAL A 31 9.71 10.87 -20.05
CA VAL A 31 9.24 9.49 -19.81
C VAL A 31 7.89 9.49 -19.07
N ILE A 32 7.77 10.29 -18.00
CA ILE A 32 6.50 10.39 -17.26
C ILE A 32 5.38 10.94 -18.15
N SER A 33 5.65 11.98 -18.95
CA SER A 33 4.67 12.56 -19.87
C SER A 33 4.22 11.57 -20.95
N GLU A 34 5.13 10.81 -21.53
CA GLU A 34 4.83 9.78 -22.54
C GLU A 34 4.00 8.65 -21.94
N TYR A 35 4.33 8.19 -20.73
CA TYR A 35 3.59 7.14 -20.05
C TYR A 35 2.17 7.57 -19.67
N VAL A 36 2.01 8.78 -19.14
CA VAL A 36 0.67 9.36 -18.88
C VAL A 36 -0.13 9.49 -20.17
N THR A 37 0.52 9.82 -21.29
CA THR A 37 -0.14 9.89 -22.60
C THR A 37 -0.57 8.51 -23.07
N TYR A 38 0.26 7.49 -22.91
CA TYR A 38 -0.07 6.09 -23.20
C TYR A 38 -1.26 5.60 -22.39
N LEU A 39 -1.26 5.80 -21.07
CA LEU A 39 -2.41 5.44 -20.22
C LEU A 39 -3.68 6.18 -20.63
N ARG A 40 -3.54 7.44 -21.05
CA ARG A 40 -4.67 8.21 -21.57
C ARG A 40 -5.23 7.64 -22.88
N GLU A 41 -4.39 7.15 -23.77
CA GLU A 41 -4.85 6.53 -25.01
C GLU A 41 -5.51 5.18 -24.75
N GLN A 42 -4.96 4.35 -23.87
CA GLN A 42 -5.56 3.08 -23.46
C GLN A 42 -6.95 3.28 -22.84
N LEU A 43 -7.06 4.20 -21.88
CA LEU A 43 -8.34 4.50 -21.24
C LEU A 43 -9.36 5.11 -22.22
N LYS A 44 -8.92 5.86 -23.25
CA LYS A 44 -9.82 6.37 -24.31
C LYS A 44 -10.37 5.27 -25.21
N GLU A 45 -9.55 4.27 -25.54
CA GLU A 45 -9.99 3.10 -26.32
C GLU A 45 -11.06 2.31 -25.57
N ASP A 46 -10.93 2.19 -24.25
CA ASP A 46 -11.88 1.47 -23.39
C ASP A 46 -13.14 2.30 -23.06
N ALA A 47 -13.03 3.63 -23.05
CA ALA A 47 -14.08 4.55 -22.61
C ALA A 47 -15.24 4.76 -23.61
N ASN A 48 -15.23 4.16 -24.80
CA ASN A 48 -16.31 4.25 -25.80
C ASN A 48 -16.83 5.69 -26.06
N GLY A 49 -15.96 6.69 -26.01
CA GLY A 49 -16.32 8.09 -26.26
C GLY A 49 -16.83 8.89 -25.06
N LEU A 50 -16.71 8.37 -23.84
CA LEU A 50 -16.93 9.14 -22.60
C LEU A 50 -15.89 10.26 -22.46
N SER A 51 -16.29 11.37 -21.84
CA SER A 51 -15.39 12.44 -21.47
C SER A 51 -14.45 12.00 -20.33
N TRP A 52 -13.31 12.67 -20.17
CA TRP A 52 -12.33 12.31 -19.15
C TRP A 52 -12.86 12.35 -17.73
N ASP A 53 -13.74 13.30 -17.43
CA ASP A 53 -14.37 13.41 -16.12
C ASP A 53 -15.32 12.23 -15.89
N GLU A 54 -16.03 11.75 -16.92
CA GLU A 54 -16.88 10.56 -16.84
C GLU A 54 -16.06 9.26 -16.70
N VAL A 55 -14.91 9.18 -17.36
CA VAL A 55 -13.98 8.05 -17.21
C VAL A 55 -13.41 8.02 -15.79
N LEU A 56 -12.87 9.13 -15.29
CA LEU A 56 -12.31 9.20 -13.94
C LEU A 56 -13.34 8.89 -12.85
N MET A 57 -14.60 9.26 -13.07
CA MET A 57 -15.69 8.99 -12.13
C MET A 57 -16.28 7.57 -12.25
N SER A 58 -15.96 6.84 -13.33
CA SER A 58 -16.46 5.47 -13.57
C SER A 58 -15.40 4.37 -13.37
N VAL A 59 -14.12 4.74 -13.31
CA VAL A 59 -13.04 3.79 -13.00
C VAL A 59 -13.16 3.38 -11.54
N GLU A 60 -13.33 2.09 -11.29
CA GLU A 60 -13.35 1.52 -9.94
C GLU A 60 -12.01 1.78 -9.23
N SER A 61 -12.06 2.10 -7.93
CA SER A 61 -10.87 2.41 -7.13
C SER A 61 -9.75 1.37 -7.24
N ASP A 62 -10.12 0.10 -7.40
CA ASP A 62 -9.16 -1.02 -7.51
C ASP A 62 -8.35 -0.96 -8.83
N VAL A 63 -8.92 -0.41 -9.91
CA VAL A 63 -8.24 -0.22 -11.19
C VAL A 63 -7.28 0.97 -11.12
N ILE A 64 -7.66 2.04 -10.42
CA ILE A 64 -6.78 3.19 -10.18
C ILE A 64 -5.55 2.76 -9.37
N ASP A 65 -5.77 1.93 -8.33
CA ASP A 65 -4.70 1.38 -7.51
C ASP A 65 -3.76 0.47 -8.31
N GLU A 66 -4.30 -0.43 -9.15
CA GLU A 66 -3.48 -1.31 -10.00
C GLU A 66 -2.67 -0.51 -11.03
N MET A 67 -3.26 0.53 -11.62
CA MET A 67 -2.56 1.43 -12.54
C MET A 67 -1.48 2.23 -11.80
N ALA A 68 -1.74 2.71 -10.59
CA ALA A 68 -0.75 3.43 -9.79
C ALA A 68 0.45 2.55 -9.44
N ASP A 69 0.22 1.30 -9.05
CA ASP A 69 1.28 0.31 -8.79
C ASP A 69 2.11 0.03 -10.05
N GLN A 70 1.46 -0.10 -11.22
CA GLN A 70 2.15 -0.28 -12.51
C GLN A 70 2.94 0.96 -12.95
N VAL A 71 2.41 2.17 -12.74
CA VAL A 71 3.12 3.43 -12.98
C VAL A 71 4.34 3.50 -12.07
N GLU A 72 4.17 3.19 -10.78
CA GLU A 72 5.23 3.23 -9.79
C GLU A 72 6.34 2.25 -10.20
N GLU A 73 6.02 0.97 -10.43
CA GLU A 73 7.00 -0.05 -10.82
C GLU A 73 7.71 0.30 -12.13
N ALA A 74 6.99 0.76 -13.16
CA ALA A 74 7.57 1.15 -14.44
C ALA A 74 8.48 2.38 -14.33
N VAL A 75 8.04 3.42 -13.61
CA VAL A 75 8.82 4.64 -13.39
C VAL A 75 10.07 4.34 -12.56
N TYR A 76 9.97 3.52 -11.52
CA TYR A 76 11.11 3.11 -10.70
C TYR A 76 12.09 2.23 -11.47
N ALA A 77 11.61 1.27 -12.27
CA ALA A 77 12.47 0.43 -13.11
C ALA A 77 13.20 1.28 -14.14
N GLU A 78 12.48 2.15 -14.85
CA GLU A 78 13.05 2.97 -15.92
C GLU A 78 13.98 4.06 -15.39
N ILE A 79 13.63 4.76 -14.31
CA ILE A 79 14.48 5.80 -13.69
C ILE A 79 15.67 5.15 -12.95
N GLY A 80 15.44 4.03 -12.28
CA GLY A 80 16.48 3.28 -11.58
C GLY A 80 17.55 2.75 -12.53
N GLU A 81 17.12 2.15 -13.65
CA GLU A 81 18.01 1.63 -14.69
C GLU A 81 18.70 2.76 -15.48
N LYS A 82 17.96 3.81 -15.86
CA LYS A 82 18.52 4.88 -16.72
C LYS A 82 19.35 5.92 -16.00
N ILE A 83 19.11 6.16 -14.71
CA ILE A 83 19.75 7.26 -13.97
C ILE A 83 20.72 6.75 -12.90
N GLY A 84 20.68 5.45 -12.55
CA GLY A 84 21.61 4.82 -11.60
C GLY A 84 21.46 5.35 -10.17
N ILE A 85 20.28 5.87 -9.81
CA ILE A 85 20.04 6.51 -8.51
C ILE A 85 19.37 5.51 -7.58
N GLY A 86 20.11 4.99 -6.59
CA GLY A 86 19.59 4.08 -5.57
C GLY A 86 18.58 4.70 -4.58
N ASN A 87 18.12 5.92 -4.81
CA ASN A 87 17.16 6.62 -3.95
C ASN A 87 16.31 7.61 -4.77
N ALA A 88 15.41 7.07 -5.61
CA ALA A 88 14.59 7.87 -6.52
C ALA A 88 13.69 8.89 -5.79
N SER A 89 13.32 8.69 -4.53
CA SER A 89 12.49 9.64 -3.77
C SER A 89 13.15 11.01 -3.58
N PHE A 90 14.48 11.06 -3.37
CA PHE A 90 15.23 12.31 -3.26
C PHE A 90 15.29 13.06 -4.61
N PHE A 91 15.41 12.30 -5.70
CA PHE A 91 15.45 12.85 -7.06
C PHE A 91 14.10 13.45 -7.47
N ILE A 92 13.01 12.77 -7.10
CA ILE A 92 11.63 13.20 -7.33
C ILE A 92 11.30 14.46 -6.52
N HIS A 93 11.77 14.58 -5.27
CA HIS A 93 11.66 15.80 -4.47
C HIS A 93 12.32 17.02 -5.14
N LYS A 94 13.52 16.83 -5.71
CA LYS A 94 14.26 17.93 -6.35
C LYS A 94 13.63 18.35 -7.69
N LEU A 95 13.08 17.39 -8.46
CA LEU A 95 12.27 17.65 -9.66
C LEU A 95 11.05 18.53 -9.39
N LEU A 96 10.44 18.39 -8.21
CA LEU A 96 9.28 19.18 -7.82
C LEU A 96 9.59 20.63 -7.49
N ILE A 97 10.71 20.84 -6.80
CA ILE A 97 11.16 22.16 -6.35
C ILE A 97 11.81 22.94 -7.50
N GLU A 98 12.62 22.28 -8.31
CA GLU A 98 13.48 22.94 -9.30
C GLU A 98 13.06 22.70 -10.76
N GLY A 99 12.16 21.75 -11.02
CA GLY A 99 11.73 21.38 -12.38
C GLY A 99 10.52 22.15 -12.89
N ASP A 100 10.52 22.42 -14.20
CA ASP A 100 9.40 23.03 -14.94
C ASP A 100 8.34 21.97 -15.31
N LEU A 101 7.89 21.21 -14.31
CA LEU A 101 6.83 20.22 -14.46
C LEU A 101 5.48 20.93 -14.61
N LYS A 102 4.65 20.44 -15.54
CA LYS A 102 3.26 20.90 -15.68
C LYS A 102 2.52 20.75 -14.33
N PRO A 103 1.62 21.69 -13.96
CA PRO A 103 0.97 21.72 -12.65
C PRO A 103 0.32 20.40 -12.24
N PHE A 104 -0.30 19.69 -13.18
CA PHE A 104 -0.92 18.39 -12.93
C PHE A 104 0.08 17.29 -12.54
N CYS A 105 1.28 17.29 -13.15
CA CYS A 105 2.36 16.37 -12.79
C CYS A 105 2.96 16.74 -11.43
N LYS A 106 3.09 18.04 -11.11
CA LYS A 106 3.50 18.47 -9.77
C LYS A 106 2.48 18.04 -8.70
N ALA A 107 1.18 18.13 -9.00
CA ALA A 107 0.11 17.72 -8.09
C ALA A 107 0.18 16.22 -7.73
N GLY A 108 0.23 15.35 -8.73
CA GLY A 108 0.34 13.91 -8.51
C GLY A 108 1.60 13.53 -7.74
N LEU A 109 2.72 14.22 -8.01
CA LEU A 109 4.00 13.96 -7.39
C LEU A 109 4.08 14.51 -5.94
N LEU A 110 3.44 15.64 -5.64
CA LEU A 110 3.32 16.18 -4.28
C LEU A 110 2.45 15.29 -3.39
N VAL A 111 1.35 14.77 -3.93
CA VAL A 111 0.51 13.78 -3.23
C VAL A 111 1.32 12.52 -2.93
N TRP A 112 2.11 12.04 -3.89
CA TRP A 112 2.97 10.86 -3.75
C TRP A 112 4.15 11.07 -2.77
N ILE A 113 4.75 12.25 -2.72
CA ILE A 113 5.79 12.59 -1.74
C ILE A 113 5.23 12.71 -0.33
N SER A 114 4.07 13.33 -0.19
CA SER A 114 3.40 13.54 1.09
C SER A 114 2.89 12.23 1.68
N PHE A 115 2.65 11.25 0.82
CA PHE A 115 2.40 9.86 1.16
C PHE A 115 3.62 9.16 1.80
N GLN A 116 4.85 9.50 1.41
CA GLN A 116 6.09 8.88 1.95
C GLN A 116 6.59 9.54 3.26
N SER A 117 6.35 10.83 3.46
CA SER A 117 6.83 11.56 4.64
C SER A 117 5.74 11.63 5.73
N ARG A 118 5.93 10.91 6.85
CA ARG A 118 4.95 10.85 7.96
C ARG A 118 4.74 12.17 8.74
N ASN A 119 5.42 13.27 8.41
CA ASN A 119 5.62 14.40 9.33
C ASN A 119 5.36 15.82 8.78
N SER A 120 4.76 16.01 7.59
CA SER A 120 4.67 17.37 7.01
C SER A 120 3.28 17.79 6.53
N LEU A 121 2.20 17.43 7.25
CA LEU A 121 0.84 17.85 6.88
C LEU A 121 0.66 19.38 6.81
N GLN A 122 1.40 20.15 7.61
CA GLN A 122 1.26 21.61 7.63
C GLN A 122 1.95 22.30 6.45
N LEU A 123 3.16 21.85 6.08
CA LEU A 123 3.84 22.27 4.85
C LEU A 123 3.06 21.83 3.61
N PHE A 124 2.43 20.65 3.67
CA PHE A 124 1.57 20.14 2.62
C PHE A 124 0.36 21.04 2.36
N CYS A 125 -0.27 21.62 3.39
CA CYS A 125 -1.42 22.50 3.17
C CYS A 125 -1.06 23.78 2.40
N GLU A 126 0.06 24.42 2.76
CA GLU A 126 0.51 25.64 2.06
C GLU A 126 0.93 25.33 0.61
N ASP A 127 1.61 24.20 0.39
CA ASP A 127 2.01 23.76 -0.95
C ASP A 127 0.81 23.32 -1.81
N VAL A 128 -0.21 22.70 -1.20
CA VAL A 128 -1.46 22.32 -1.88
C VAL A 128 -2.29 23.55 -2.24
N GLU A 129 -2.40 24.54 -1.36
CA GLU A 129 -3.10 25.78 -1.68
C GLU A 129 -2.41 26.49 -2.86
N ASN A 130 -1.08 26.63 -2.84
CA ASN A 130 -0.30 27.23 -3.93
C ASN A 130 -0.47 26.46 -5.25
N LEU A 131 -0.44 25.13 -5.18
CA LEU A 131 -0.69 24.26 -6.34
C LEU A 131 -2.11 24.44 -6.89
N CYS A 132 -3.12 24.58 -6.03
CA CYS A 132 -4.49 24.85 -6.46
C CYS A 132 -4.60 26.21 -7.15
N TYR A 133 -3.88 27.24 -6.67
CA TYR A 133 -3.78 28.53 -7.37
C TYR A 133 -3.17 28.36 -8.76
N ASP A 134 -2.03 27.68 -8.89
CA ASP A 134 -1.34 27.49 -10.16
C ASP A 134 -2.20 26.69 -11.16
N VAL A 135 -2.88 25.65 -10.71
CA VAL A 135 -3.77 24.83 -11.58
C VAL A 135 -4.94 25.66 -12.07
N LEU A 136 -5.59 26.43 -11.20
CA LEU A 136 -6.76 27.24 -11.57
C LEU A 136 -6.40 28.41 -12.48
N ASP A 137 -5.27 29.07 -12.23
CA ASP A 137 -4.77 30.15 -13.08
C ASP A 137 -4.46 29.63 -14.49
N VAL A 138 -3.83 28.45 -14.61
CA VAL A 138 -3.55 27.81 -15.90
C VAL A 138 -4.82 27.35 -16.63
N VAL A 139 -5.81 26.81 -15.92
CA VAL A 139 -7.03 26.27 -16.53
C VAL A 139 -7.99 27.36 -16.98
N ARG A 140 -8.11 28.45 -16.21
CA ARG A 140 -9.13 29.50 -16.45
C ARG A 140 -8.55 30.78 -17.04
N GLY A 141 -7.23 31.00 -16.97
CA GLY A 141 -6.61 32.26 -17.37
C GLY A 141 -7.02 33.46 -16.50
N GLU A 142 -7.67 33.19 -15.37
CA GLU A 142 -8.13 34.18 -14.39
C GLU A 142 -7.71 33.73 -12.99
N LYS A 143 -7.31 34.69 -12.16
CA LYS A 143 -6.94 34.40 -10.77
C LYS A 143 -8.17 33.91 -10.01
N PRO A 144 -8.17 32.68 -9.47
CA PRO A 144 -9.29 32.15 -8.72
C PRO A 144 -9.52 32.95 -7.43
N ASP A 145 -10.78 33.08 -7.02
CA ASP A 145 -11.09 33.65 -5.71
C ASP A 145 -10.58 32.73 -4.60
N ARG A 146 -10.11 33.34 -3.50
CA ARG A 146 -9.53 32.63 -2.36
C ARG A 146 -10.47 31.56 -1.79
N PHE A 147 -11.79 31.80 -1.83
CA PHE A 147 -12.78 30.83 -1.36
C PHE A 147 -12.85 29.58 -2.25
N GLU A 148 -12.73 29.74 -3.57
CA GLU A 148 -12.72 28.62 -4.50
C GLU A 148 -11.47 27.75 -4.30
N VAL A 149 -10.30 28.38 -4.17
CA VAL A 149 -9.04 27.67 -3.93
C VAL A 149 -9.11 26.89 -2.63
N LYS A 150 -9.62 27.51 -1.56
CA LYS A 150 -9.78 26.85 -0.28
C LYS A 150 -10.71 25.62 -0.37
N ASN A 151 -11.86 25.73 -1.04
CA ASN A 151 -12.77 24.60 -1.20
C ASN A 151 -12.14 23.45 -1.98
N MET A 152 -11.33 23.75 -3.00
CA MET A 152 -10.59 22.71 -3.74
C MET A 152 -9.50 22.07 -2.90
N ALA A 153 -8.75 22.87 -2.13
CA ALA A 153 -7.74 22.38 -1.20
C ALA A 153 -8.35 21.48 -0.13
N ASP A 154 -9.48 21.88 0.47
CA ASP A 154 -10.23 21.08 1.45
C ASP A 154 -10.73 19.76 0.83
N GLY A 155 -11.25 19.80 -0.41
CA GLY A 155 -11.66 18.62 -1.16
C GLY A 155 -10.51 17.66 -1.44
N LEU A 156 -9.36 18.17 -1.88
CA LEU A 156 -8.17 17.37 -2.14
C LEU A 156 -7.61 16.76 -0.86
N LEU A 157 -7.55 17.54 0.23
CA LEU A 157 -7.12 17.05 1.53
C LEU A 157 -8.00 15.92 2.05
N ALA A 158 -9.33 16.02 1.86
CA ALA A 158 -10.26 14.96 2.22
C ALA A 158 -10.01 13.66 1.42
N VAL A 159 -9.78 13.77 0.11
CA VAL A 159 -9.44 12.61 -0.74
C VAL A 159 -8.14 11.95 -0.28
N VAL A 160 -7.07 12.72 -0.11
CA VAL A 160 -5.76 12.23 0.34
C VAL A 160 -5.86 11.57 1.72
N THR A 161 -6.63 12.16 2.63
CA THR A 161 -6.85 11.61 3.98
C THR A 161 -7.59 10.27 3.91
N ASN A 162 -8.63 10.18 3.10
CA ASN A 162 -9.41 8.94 2.93
C ASN A 162 -8.56 7.83 2.31
N MET A 163 -7.77 8.11 1.27
CA MET A 163 -6.83 7.15 0.68
C MET A 163 -5.81 6.68 1.71
N GLY A 164 -5.24 7.60 2.49
CA GLY A 164 -4.30 7.26 3.56
C GLY A 164 -4.91 6.35 4.65
N LEU A 165 -6.20 6.51 4.94
CA LEU A 165 -6.93 5.62 5.85
C LEU A 165 -7.18 4.24 5.22
N GLN A 166 -7.60 4.18 3.96
CA GLN A 166 -7.82 2.93 3.23
C GLN A 166 -6.55 2.09 3.16
N LEU A 167 -5.41 2.70 2.81
CA LEU A 167 -4.12 2.01 2.74
C LEU A 167 -3.65 1.50 4.11
N LYS A 168 -3.86 2.27 5.18
CA LYS A 168 -3.60 1.80 6.56
C LYS A 168 -4.45 0.59 6.92
N ASN A 169 -5.73 0.58 6.53
CA ASN A 169 -6.62 -0.55 6.76
C ASN A 169 -6.18 -1.78 5.96
N ARG A 170 -5.85 -1.61 4.67
CA ARG A 170 -5.32 -2.68 3.81
C ARG A 170 -4.03 -3.27 4.38
N SER A 171 -3.09 -2.44 4.82
CA SER A 171 -1.86 -2.89 5.47
C SER A 171 -2.14 -3.72 6.74
N ARG A 172 -3.12 -3.31 7.56
CA ARG A 172 -3.55 -4.08 8.74
C ARG A 172 -4.18 -5.41 8.37
N GLU A 173 -4.97 -5.46 7.29
CA GLU A 173 -5.60 -6.68 6.80
C GLU A 173 -4.58 -7.67 6.24
N VAL A 174 -3.60 -7.20 5.48
CA VAL A 174 -2.46 -8.01 5.01
C VAL A 174 -1.66 -8.55 6.19
N ALA A 175 -1.34 -7.71 7.18
CA ALA A 175 -0.64 -8.17 8.39
C ALA A 175 -1.44 -9.21 9.18
N ARG A 176 -2.76 -9.00 9.31
CA ARG A 176 -3.67 -9.91 10.01
C ARG A 176 -3.79 -11.25 9.28
N SER A 177 -3.98 -11.24 7.97
CA SER A 177 -4.09 -12.47 7.17
C SER A 177 -2.80 -13.27 7.17
N ALA A 178 -1.64 -12.61 7.07
CA ALA A 178 -0.33 -13.25 7.20
C ALA A 178 -0.14 -13.88 8.59
N ALA A 179 -0.56 -13.20 9.67
CA ALA A 179 -0.52 -13.75 11.02
C ALA A 179 -1.43 -14.98 11.18
N ILE A 180 -2.63 -14.95 10.59
CA ILE A 180 -3.56 -16.09 10.58
C ILE A 180 -2.96 -17.27 9.79
N ALA A 181 -2.35 -17.02 8.64
CA ALA A 181 -1.70 -18.06 7.84
C ALA A 181 -0.57 -18.75 8.62
N ARG A 182 0.33 -17.96 9.22
CA ARG A 182 1.40 -18.48 10.10
C ARG A 182 0.84 -19.28 11.28
N TYR A 183 -0.26 -18.82 11.87
CA TYR A 183 -0.90 -19.50 12.98
C TYR A 183 -1.52 -20.85 12.58
N LYS A 184 -2.10 -20.94 11.37
CA LYS A 184 -2.66 -22.19 10.83
C LYS A 184 -1.59 -23.24 10.56
N GLU A 185 -0.41 -22.80 10.16
CA GLU A 185 0.74 -23.68 9.86
C GLU A 185 1.57 -24.01 11.11
N ASP A 186 1.33 -23.36 12.24
CA ASP A 186 2.08 -23.62 13.47
C ASP A 186 1.75 -25.02 14.02
N PRO A 187 2.72 -25.94 14.06
CA PRO A 187 2.50 -27.30 14.54
C PRO A 187 2.08 -27.35 16.02
N LYS A 188 2.39 -26.30 16.80
CA LYS A 188 1.92 -26.17 18.19
C LYS A 188 0.41 -26.04 18.27
N GLN A 189 -0.23 -25.39 17.29
CA GLN A 189 -1.68 -25.23 17.25
C GLN A 189 -2.37 -26.55 16.93
N ALA A 190 -1.82 -27.30 15.98
CA ALA A 190 -2.28 -28.66 15.70
C ALA A 190 -2.14 -29.57 16.93
N ALA A 191 -1.02 -29.49 17.65
CA ALA A 191 -0.82 -30.20 18.90
C ALA A 191 -1.83 -29.77 19.99
N ALA A 192 -2.08 -28.47 20.15
CA ALA A 192 -3.04 -27.95 21.11
C ALA A 192 -4.47 -28.45 20.84
N ALA A 193 -4.88 -28.53 19.57
CA ALA A 193 -6.17 -29.10 19.16
C ALA A 193 -6.29 -30.58 19.57
N LYS A 194 -5.25 -31.39 19.29
CA LYS A 194 -5.21 -32.81 19.69
C LYS A 194 -5.19 -33.01 21.21
N VAL A 195 -4.53 -32.12 21.95
CA VAL A 195 -4.58 -32.10 23.42
C VAL A 195 -6.01 -31.84 23.90
N LYS A 196 -6.73 -30.92 23.26
CA LYS A 196 -8.14 -30.66 23.58
C LYS A 196 -9.03 -31.87 23.30
N GLU A 197 -8.81 -32.59 22.20
CA GLU A 197 -9.50 -33.86 21.92
C GLU A 197 -9.23 -34.91 23.00
N CYS A 198 -7.95 -35.14 23.33
CA CYS A 198 -7.56 -36.06 24.42
C CYS A 198 -8.17 -35.64 25.77
N TRP A 199 -8.34 -34.34 26.00
CA TRP A 199 -8.97 -33.80 27.20
C TRP A 199 -10.49 -34.05 27.21
N SER A 200 -11.17 -33.88 26.08
CA SER A 200 -12.60 -34.16 25.95
C SER A 200 -12.93 -35.64 26.12
N GLU A 201 -12.04 -36.53 25.66
CA GLU A 201 -12.14 -37.98 25.87
C GLU A 201 -11.90 -38.39 27.33
N LEU A 202 -11.24 -37.54 28.13
CA LEU A 202 -10.98 -37.80 29.53
C LEU A 202 -12.29 -37.78 30.32
N THR A 203 -12.83 -38.97 30.56
CA THR A 203 -14.08 -39.17 31.29
C THR A 203 -14.07 -38.50 32.67
N LEU A 204 -15.20 -37.89 33.04
CA LEU A 204 -15.39 -37.18 34.31
C LEU A 204 -15.04 -38.06 35.54
N GLY A 205 -15.19 -39.38 35.45
CA GLY A 205 -14.85 -40.33 36.52
C GLY A 205 -13.34 -40.47 36.81
N GLN A 206 -12.46 -40.00 35.93
CA GLN A 206 -11.00 -40.05 36.13
C GLN A 206 -10.42 -38.77 36.75
N LYS A 207 -11.26 -37.76 37.04
CA LYS A 207 -10.84 -36.47 37.58
C LYS A 207 -10.58 -36.53 39.09
N LYS A 208 -9.50 -37.22 39.51
CA LYS A 208 -9.00 -37.21 40.89
C LYS A 208 -8.11 -35.98 41.14
N ARG A 209 -7.94 -35.53 42.39
CA ARG A 209 -7.03 -34.41 42.72
C ARG A 209 -5.64 -34.65 42.12
N GLY A 210 -5.11 -33.67 41.38
CA GLY A 210 -3.81 -33.77 40.69
C GLY A 210 -3.87 -34.22 39.22
N TYR A 211 -5.03 -34.64 38.71
CA TYR A 211 -5.17 -35.20 37.36
C TYR A 211 -4.68 -34.29 36.22
N LYS A 212 -4.77 -32.96 36.37
CA LYS A 212 -4.31 -31.99 35.37
C LYS A 212 -2.80 -32.02 35.16
N ALA A 213 -2.03 -32.13 36.25
CA ALA A 213 -0.57 -32.18 36.17
C ALA A 213 -0.11 -33.49 35.52
N ASP A 214 -0.72 -34.62 35.89
CA ASP A 214 -0.41 -35.91 35.29
C ASP A 214 -0.84 -35.98 33.82
N PHE A 215 -2.00 -35.41 33.48
CA PHE A 215 -2.44 -35.25 32.10
C PHE A 215 -1.44 -34.40 31.29
N ALA A 216 -1.04 -33.24 31.83
CA ALA A 216 -0.08 -32.36 31.16
C ALA A 216 1.27 -33.03 30.90
N ARG A 217 1.80 -33.80 31.86
CA ARG A 217 3.02 -34.60 31.67
C ARG A 217 2.87 -35.64 30.56
N LYS A 218 1.73 -36.36 30.51
CA LYS A 218 1.44 -37.33 29.44
C LYS A 218 1.35 -36.67 28.07
N MET A 219 0.74 -35.49 27.99
CA MET A 219 0.61 -34.74 26.73
C MET A 219 1.96 -34.19 26.25
N LEU A 220 2.84 -33.73 27.16
CA LEU A 220 4.21 -33.35 26.79
C LEU A 220 5.01 -34.52 26.20
N GLY A 221 4.84 -35.73 26.73
CA GLY A 221 5.48 -36.92 26.15
C GLY A 221 4.89 -37.33 24.79
N LYS A 222 3.62 -37.00 24.52
CA LYS A 222 2.91 -37.36 23.29
C LYS A 222 3.10 -36.34 22.15
N PHE A 223 3.29 -35.06 22.48
CA PHE A 223 3.36 -33.96 21.52
C PHE A 223 4.66 -33.15 21.74
N PRO A 224 5.76 -33.49 21.05
CA PRO A 224 7.07 -32.89 21.26
C PRO A 224 7.15 -31.40 20.92
N GLU A 225 6.17 -30.87 20.18
CA GLU A 225 6.08 -29.45 19.83
C GLU A 225 5.68 -28.57 21.04
N LEU A 226 5.11 -29.20 22.08
CA LEU A 226 4.72 -28.54 23.32
C LEU A 226 5.90 -28.55 24.30
N THR A 227 6.26 -27.38 24.82
CA THR A 227 7.47 -27.23 25.65
C THR A 227 7.19 -26.98 27.13
N SER A 228 5.94 -26.70 27.50
CA SER A 228 5.60 -26.26 28.86
C SER A 228 4.41 -26.99 29.44
N GLN A 229 4.65 -27.71 30.54
CA GLN A 229 3.61 -28.39 31.30
C GLN A 229 2.57 -27.38 31.82
N LYS A 230 3.06 -26.23 32.31
CA LYS A 230 2.22 -25.16 32.87
C LYS A 230 1.18 -24.67 31.86
N VAL A 231 1.58 -24.49 30.60
CA VAL A 231 0.67 -24.03 29.53
C VAL A 231 -0.49 -25.01 29.34
N ILE A 232 -0.19 -26.32 29.32
CA ILE A 232 -1.22 -27.35 29.18
C ILE A 232 -2.15 -27.37 30.41
N GLU A 233 -1.61 -27.24 31.63
CA GLU A 233 -2.44 -27.14 32.84
C GLU A 233 -3.38 -25.93 32.82
N ASP A 234 -2.92 -24.78 32.33
CA ASP A 234 -3.73 -23.57 32.22
C ASP A 234 -4.82 -23.71 31.14
N TRP A 235 -4.55 -24.42 30.03
CA TRP A 235 -5.60 -24.82 29.07
C TRP A 235 -6.65 -25.71 29.72
N CYS A 236 -6.24 -26.76 30.44
CA CYS A 236 -7.15 -27.63 31.18
C CYS A 236 -8.04 -26.86 32.17
N ARG A 237 -7.47 -25.88 32.91
CA ARG A 237 -8.24 -25.00 33.81
C ARG A 237 -9.26 -24.15 33.06
N THR A 238 -8.88 -23.63 31.90
CA THR A 238 -9.74 -22.78 31.07
C THR A 238 -10.91 -23.57 30.51
N TRP A 239 -10.66 -24.75 29.95
CA TRP A 239 -11.71 -25.61 29.40
C TRP A 239 -12.65 -26.14 30.48
N GLU A 240 -12.13 -26.48 31.67
CA GLU A 240 -13.00 -26.89 32.78
C GLU A 240 -13.94 -25.76 33.21
N LYS A 241 -13.44 -24.50 33.29
CA LYS A 241 -14.29 -23.33 33.57
C LYS A 241 -15.38 -23.14 32.51
N GLN A 242 -15.05 -23.31 31.23
CA GLN A 242 -16.02 -23.21 30.13
C GLN A 242 -17.09 -24.29 30.21
N CYS A 243 -16.73 -25.53 30.54
CA CYS A 243 -17.70 -26.61 30.73
C CYS A 243 -18.59 -26.41 31.96
N MET A 244 -18.13 -25.68 32.99
CA MET A 244 -18.93 -25.40 34.19
C MET A 244 -19.87 -24.21 34.02
N SER A 245 -19.61 -23.32 33.05
CA SER A 245 -20.44 -22.13 32.79
C SER A 245 -21.58 -22.38 31.80
N THR A 246 -21.76 -23.62 31.34
CA THR A 246 -22.81 -24.03 30.40
C THR A 246 -23.83 -24.89 31.14
#